data_AF-T1GX53-F1
#
_entry.id   AF-T1GX53-F1
#
_cell.length_a   1.000
_cell.length_b   1.000
_cell.length_c   1.000
_cell.angle_alpha   90.00
_cell.angle_beta   90.00
_cell.angle_gamma   90.00
#
_symmetry.space_group_name_H-M   'P 1'
#
loop_
_entity.id
_entity.type
_entity.pdbx_description
1 polymer ?
#
loop_
_entity_poly.entity_id
_entity_poly.type
_entity_poly.pdbx_seq_one_letter_code
_entity_poly.pdbx_strand_id
1 'polypeptide(L)'
;MTINGRSDRGTDILGLTDGNNYEVLTWANGPGFYDHRLEGTNSGKSFANTWKAVAERTDRNNLVYRHLSAIPSKISTHSGEDVPVYATGPGSSLVRGVFEQNYIGHVMSYVGCMGPSQNIDDSCEMQKRSGSSI
;
A
#
# COMPACT_ATOMS: atom_id res chain seq x y z
N MET A 1 2.44 -5.17 -1.60
CA MET A 1 3.66 -4.56 -2.16
C MET A 1 4.71 -4.57 -1.07
N THR A 2 5.97 -4.83 -1.41
CA THR A 2 7.06 -4.88 -0.43
C THR A 2 8.23 -4.03 -0.92
N ILE A 3 8.87 -3.30 0.00
CA ILE A 3 10.14 -2.61 -0.22
C ILE A 3 11.24 -3.53 0.34
N ASN A 4 12.14 -4.02 -0.50
CA ASN A 4 13.12 -5.05 -0.14
C ASN A 4 14.56 -4.54 -0.21
N GLY A 5 15.46 -5.41 0.26
CA GLY A 5 16.90 -5.23 0.18
C GLY A 5 17.44 -4.17 1.12
N ARG A 6 18.66 -3.72 0.83
CA ARG A 6 19.42 -2.77 1.64
C ARG A 6 19.93 -1.67 0.73
N SER A 7 19.01 -0.86 0.21
CA SER A 7 19.34 0.26 -0.66
C SER A 7 19.91 1.43 0.15
N ASP A 8 20.95 2.06 -0.38
CA ASP A 8 21.48 3.29 0.19
C ASP A 8 20.47 4.44 0.04
N ARG A 9 20.55 5.43 0.92
CA ARG A 9 19.68 6.61 0.88
C ARG A 9 19.85 7.34 -0.45
N GLY A 10 18.72 7.64 -1.10
CA GLY A 10 18.70 8.33 -2.40
C GLY A 10 18.70 7.40 -3.61
N THR A 11 18.75 6.08 -3.40
CA THR A 11 18.51 5.09 -4.47
C THR A 11 17.11 5.28 -5.05
N ASP A 12 16.99 5.12 -6.36
CA ASP A 12 15.70 5.12 -7.05
C ASP A 12 14.80 4.00 -6.49
N ILE A 13 13.55 4.34 -6.14
CA ILE A 13 12.56 3.37 -5.66
C ILE A 13 12.19 2.34 -6.72
N LEU A 14 12.32 2.69 -8.01
CA LEU A 14 12.16 1.74 -9.12
C LEU A 14 13.49 1.07 -9.48
N GLY A 15 14.56 1.33 -8.71
CA GLY A 15 15.90 0.83 -8.92
C GLY A 15 16.13 -0.60 -8.45
N LEU A 16 17.40 -0.99 -8.42
CA LEU A 16 17.86 -2.27 -7.91
C LEU A 16 18.56 -2.09 -6.58
N THR A 17 18.66 -3.19 -5.84
CA THR A 17 19.27 -3.25 -4.51
C THR A 17 20.15 -4.49 -4.39
N ASP A 18 20.96 -4.53 -3.34
CA ASP A 18 21.86 -5.64 -3.00
C ASP A 18 22.74 -6.08 -4.18
N GLY A 19 23.54 -5.15 -4.71
CA GLY A 19 24.45 -5.43 -5.83
C GLY A 19 23.75 -5.70 -7.16
N ASN A 20 22.58 -5.11 -7.39
CA ASN A 20 21.72 -5.28 -8.58
C ASN A 20 21.02 -6.65 -8.70
N ASN A 21 20.93 -7.41 -7.61
CA ASN A 21 20.31 -8.73 -7.61
C ASN A 21 18.79 -8.71 -7.47
N TYR A 22 18.24 -7.67 -6.82
CA TYR A 22 16.81 -7.55 -6.55
C TYR A 22 16.27 -6.19 -6.94
N GLU A 23 14.97 -6.13 -7.24
CA GLU A 23 14.25 -4.87 -7.29
C GLU A 23 13.97 -4.37 -5.89
N VAL A 24 13.98 -3.04 -5.74
CA VAL A 24 13.54 -2.41 -4.48
C VAL A 24 12.06 -2.72 -4.23
N LEU A 25 11.20 -2.64 -5.25
CA LEU A 25 9.78 -2.98 -5.14
C LEU A 25 9.50 -4.39 -5.66
N THR A 26 8.74 -5.17 -4.89
CA THR A 26 8.19 -6.45 -5.34
C THR A 26 6.74 -6.65 -4.88
N TRP A 27 6.08 -7.63 -5.47
CA TRP A 27 4.73 -8.06 -5.11
C TRP A 27 4.72 -9.53 -4.68
N ALA A 28 3.78 -9.88 -3.80
CA ALA A 28 3.60 -11.27 -3.40
C ALA A 28 3.00 -12.10 -4.55
N ASN A 29 2.01 -11.55 -5.24
CA ASN A 29 1.38 -12.17 -6.40
C ASN A 29 1.11 -11.14 -7.50
N GLY A 30 0.93 -11.62 -8.71
CA GLY A 30 0.54 -10.78 -9.82
C GLY A 30 1.11 -11.22 -11.16
N PRO A 31 0.79 -10.46 -12.21
CA PRO A 31 1.20 -10.81 -13.57
C PRO A 31 2.70 -10.62 -13.81
N GLY A 32 3.39 -9.85 -12.97
CA GLY A 32 4.85 -9.68 -13.05
C GLY A 32 5.64 -10.98 -12.88
N PHE A 33 5.03 -12.03 -12.31
CA PHE A 33 5.59 -13.38 -12.28
C PHE A 33 5.96 -13.87 -13.69
N TYR A 34 5.08 -13.67 -14.68
CA TYR A 34 5.27 -14.18 -16.04
C TYR A 34 6.39 -13.43 -16.79
N ASP A 35 6.54 -12.13 -16.52
CA ASP A 35 7.59 -11.32 -17.17
C ASP A 35 8.99 -11.67 -16.68
N HIS A 36 9.07 -12.07 -15.41
CA HIS A 36 10.32 -12.36 -14.72
C HIS A 36 10.72 -13.83 -14.74
N ARG A 37 9.83 -14.73 -15.15
CA ARG A 37 10.13 -16.15 -15.24
C ARG A 37 10.94 -16.46 -16.50
N LEU A 38 11.99 -17.27 -16.37
CA LEU A 38 12.74 -17.80 -17.52
C LEU A 38 11.88 -18.82 -18.28
N GLU A 39 11.87 -18.71 -19.61
CA GLU A 39 11.15 -19.65 -20.48
C GLU A 39 11.74 -21.07 -20.38
N GLY A 40 10.89 -22.09 -20.49
CA GLY A 40 11.35 -23.50 -20.48
C GLY A 40 11.66 -24.11 -19.10
N THR A 41 11.48 -23.37 -18.01
CA THR A 41 11.74 -23.80 -16.61
C THR A 41 10.60 -24.62 -15.98
N ASN A 42 9.62 -25.06 -16.76
CA ASN A 42 8.43 -25.79 -16.28
C ASN A 42 8.72 -27.24 -15.87
N SER A 43 9.96 -27.72 -16.08
CA SER A 43 10.28 -29.15 -16.10
C SER A 43 11.44 -29.50 -15.18
N GLY A 44 11.18 -29.61 -13.87
CA GLY A 44 11.96 -30.46 -12.95
C GLY A 44 13.48 -30.25 -12.85
N LYS A 45 14.03 -29.08 -13.22
CA LYS A 45 15.47 -28.83 -13.19
C LYS A 45 15.78 -27.53 -12.44
N SER A 46 16.42 -27.69 -11.28
CA SER A 46 17.14 -26.71 -10.46
C SER A 46 16.45 -25.35 -10.20
N PHE A 47 16.18 -25.06 -8.93
CA PHE A 47 15.77 -23.73 -8.45
C PHE A 47 16.71 -22.60 -8.89
N ALA A 48 17.97 -22.92 -9.23
CA ALA A 48 19.02 -21.97 -9.57
C ALA A 48 18.74 -21.09 -10.80
N ASN A 49 17.83 -21.50 -11.71
CA ASN A 49 17.59 -20.79 -12.98
C ASN A 49 16.10 -20.54 -13.26
N THR A 50 15.34 -20.13 -12.25
CA THR A 50 13.88 -19.89 -12.40
C THR A 50 13.57 -18.48 -12.91
N TRP A 51 14.38 -17.49 -12.51
CA TRP A 51 14.10 -16.07 -12.69
C TRP A 51 15.10 -15.42 -13.65
N LYS A 52 14.62 -14.50 -14.49
CA LYS A 52 15.47 -13.65 -15.34
C LYS A 52 16.32 -12.75 -14.44
N ALA A 53 17.58 -12.54 -14.82
CA ALA A 53 18.45 -11.59 -14.14
C ALA A 53 17.88 -10.17 -14.31
N VAL A 54 17.45 -9.55 -13.21
CA VAL A 54 16.80 -8.23 -13.28
C VAL A 54 17.75 -7.13 -13.74
N ALA A 55 19.04 -7.25 -13.42
CA ALA A 55 20.08 -6.33 -13.88
C ALA A 55 20.20 -6.27 -15.40
N GLU A 56 19.82 -7.34 -16.10
CA GLU A 56 19.91 -7.45 -17.57
C GLU A 56 18.63 -6.98 -18.27
N ARG A 57 17.59 -6.62 -17.52
CA ARG A 57 16.34 -6.12 -18.11
C ARG A 57 16.47 -4.68 -18.57
N THR A 58 16.25 -4.47 -19.87
CA THR A 58 16.35 -3.17 -20.53
C THR A 58 15.05 -2.36 -20.51
N ASP A 59 13.92 -3.01 -20.21
CA ASP A 59 12.59 -2.41 -20.27
C ASP A 59 12.08 -1.88 -18.91
N ARG A 60 12.95 -1.81 -17.91
CA ARG A 60 12.63 -1.34 -16.54
C ARG A 60 12.14 0.11 -16.48
N ASN A 61 12.55 0.92 -17.45
CA ASN A 61 12.11 2.32 -17.56
C ASN A 61 10.75 2.47 -18.30
N ASN A 62 10.13 1.36 -18.71
CA ASN A 62 8.84 1.39 -19.38
C ASN A 62 7.71 1.59 -18.35
N LEU A 63 6.77 2.50 -18.64
CA LEU A 63 5.61 2.78 -17.78
C LEU A 63 4.70 1.56 -17.55
N VAL A 64 4.71 0.58 -18.47
CA VAL A 64 3.94 -0.66 -18.33
C VAL A 64 4.76 -1.82 -17.74
N TYR A 65 5.97 -1.55 -17.25
CA TYR A 65 6.80 -2.55 -16.59
C TYR A 65 6.10 -3.08 -15.34
N ARG A 66 6.09 -4.41 -15.17
CA ARG A 66 5.48 -5.09 -14.02
C ARG A 66 6.58 -5.72 -13.19
N HIS A 67 6.81 -5.19 -11.99
CA HIS A 67 7.80 -5.71 -11.04
C HIS A 67 7.58 -7.17 -10.67
N LEU A 68 8.66 -7.82 -10.21
CA LEU A 68 8.67 -9.22 -9.82
C LEU A 68 7.53 -9.54 -8.86
N SER A 69 6.83 -10.64 -9.16
CA SER A 69 5.83 -11.24 -8.29
C SER A 69 6.19 -12.69 -8.00
N ALA A 70 6.06 -13.14 -6.75
CA ALA A 70 6.42 -14.51 -6.36
C ALA A 70 5.41 -15.56 -6.81
N ILE A 71 4.11 -15.22 -6.80
CA ILE A 71 3.01 -16.12 -7.16
C ILE A 71 2.33 -15.66 -8.46
N PRO A 72 2.12 -16.55 -9.45
CA PRO A 72 1.45 -16.20 -10.68
C PRO A 72 -0.02 -15.85 -10.43
N SER A 73 -0.42 -14.66 -10.88
CA SER A 73 -1.84 -14.27 -10.94
C SER A 73 -2.06 -13.35 -12.15
N LYS A 74 -3.28 -13.29 -12.67
CA LYS A 74 -3.60 -12.32 -13.73
C LYS A 74 -3.61 -10.87 -13.20
N ILE A 75 -3.94 -10.69 -11.93
CA ILE A 75 -4.07 -9.41 -11.25
C ILE A 75 -3.47 -9.55 -9.85
N SER A 76 -2.76 -8.53 -9.36
CA SER A 76 -2.35 -8.50 -7.95
C SER A 76 -3.59 -8.42 -7.06
N THR A 77 -3.68 -9.28 -6.04
CA THR A 77 -4.72 -9.14 -5.03
C THR A 77 -4.46 -7.93 -4.14
N HIS A 78 -5.52 -7.46 -3.47
CA HIS A 78 -5.36 -6.53 -2.34
C HIS A 78 -4.65 -7.22 -1.18
N SER A 79 -4.04 -6.40 -0.32
CA SER A 79 -3.41 -6.83 0.91
C SER A 79 -4.30 -6.40 2.09
N GLY A 80 -4.23 -7.16 3.19
CA GLY A 80 -5.14 -7.05 4.33
C GLY A 80 -4.50 -6.48 5.60
N GLU A 81 -3.37 -5.80 5.46
CA GLU A 81 -2.72 -5.06 6.54
C GLU A 81 -3.52 -3.82 6.96
N ASP A 82 -3.34 -3.41 8.21
CA ASP A 82 -3.86 -2.14 8.69
C ASP A 82 -3.30 -0.97 7.87
N VAL A 83 -4.16 0.00 7.52
CA VAL A 83 -3.77 1.20 6.77
C VAL A 83 -3.73 2.44 7.66
N PRO A 84 -2.76 3.36 7.47
CA PRO A 84 -2.68 4.56 8.28
C PRO A 84 -3.81 5.54 7.95
N VAL A 85 -4.32 6.22 8.98
CA VAL A 85 -5.26 7.33 8.85
C VAL A 85 -4.59 8.60 9.37
N TYR A 86 -4.56 9.64 8.55
CA TYR A 86 -4.03 10.95 8.92
C TYR A 86 -5.18 11.95 9.02
N ALA A 87 -5.25 12.72 10.11
CA ALA A 87 -6.31 13.70 10.35
C ALA A 87 -5.74 15.04 10.81
N THR A 88 -6.41 16.12 10.41
CA THR A 88 -6.11 17.50 10.82
C THR A 88 -7.41 18.29 10.94
N GLY A 89 -7.42 19.36 11.74
CA GLY A 89 -8.61 20.16 12.02
C GLY A 89 -9.41 19.68 13.24
N PRO A 90 -10.66 20.16 13.41
CA PRO A 90 -11.53 19.81 14.52
C PRO A 90 -11.67 18.28 14.67
N GLY A 91 -11.59 17.78 15.91
CA GLY A 91 -11.73 16.36 16.20
C GLY A 91 -10.59 15.44 15.72
N SER A 92 -9.53 15.98 15.09
CA SER A 92 -8.36 15.19 14.68
C SER A 92 -7.71 14.41 15.83
N SER A 93 -7.79 14.91 17.07
CA SER A 93 -7.31 14.23 18.27
C SER A 93 -8.05 12.91 18.60
N LEU A 94 -9.21 12.67 17.98
CA LEU A 94 -9.97 11.42 18.10
C LEU A 94 -9.36 10.31 17.23
N VAL A 95 -8.64 10.67 16.16
CA VAL A 95 -7.98 9.71 15.26
C VAL A 95 -6.62 9.34 15.84
N ARG A 96 -6.61 8.31 16.71
CA ARG A 96 -5.41 7.83 17.39
C ARG A 96 -5.52 6.35 17.74
N GLY A 97 -4.37 5.67 17.80
CA GLY A 97 -4.30 4.24 18.13
C GLY A 97 -4.71 3.34 16.96
N VAL A 98 -5.19 2.14 17.28
CA VAL A 98 -5.72 1.16 16.33
C VAL A 98 -7.23 1.10 16.52
N PHE A 99 -7.97 1.18 15.42
CA PHE A 99 -9.43 1.18 15.42
C PHE A 99 -9.96 0.53 14.14
N GLU A 100 -11.21 0.07 14.20
CA GLU A 100 -11.92 -0.50 13.05
C GLU A 100 -12.19 0.55 11.96
N GLN A 101 -12.15 0.18 10.68
CA GLN A 101 -12.31 1.14 9.58
C GLN A 101 -13.63 1.93 9.62
N ASN A 102 -14.71 1.35 10.16
CA ASN A 102 -15.99 2.04 10.33
C ASN A 102 -15.93 3.18 11.37
N TYR A 103 -14.94 3.20 12.25
CA TYR A 103 -14.71 4.29 13.20
C TYR A 103 -14.51 5.64 12.50
N ILE A 104 -13.90 5.66 11.32
CA ILE A 104 -13.69 6.88 10.53
C ILE A 104 -15.03 7.58 10.26
N GLY A 105 -16.05 6.82 9.86
CA GLY A 105 -17.39 7.34 9.61
C GLY A 105 -18.04 7.93 10.86
N HIS A 106 -17.85 7.26 12.01
CA HIS A 106 -18.37 7.74 13.29
C HIS A 106 -17.69 9.03 13.75
N VAL A 107 -16.36 9.14 13.60
CA VAL A 107 -15.63 10.37 13.93
C VAL A 107 -16.07 11.53 13.05
N MET A 108 -16.18 11.31 11.73
CA MET A 108 -16.66 12.35 10.80
C MET A 108 -18.09 12.79 11.13
N SER A 109 -18.97 11.85 11.45
CA SER A 109 -20.36 12.11 11.82
C SER A 109 -20.48 12.89 13.13
N TYR A 110 -19.69 12.52 14.14
CA TYR A 110 -19.62 13.19 15.43
C TYR A 110 -19.11 14.63 15.30
N VAL A 111 -17.95 14.82 14.66
CA VAL A 111 -17.29 16.14 14.54
C VAL A 111 -18.05 17.08 13.62
N GLY A 112 -18.63 16.54 12.54
CA GLY A 112 -19.38 17.32 11.55
C GLY A 112 -20.82 17.61 11.94
N CYS A 113 -21.27 17.17 13.12
CA CYS A 113 -22.66 17.29 13.57
C CYS A 113 -23.68 16.87 12.52
N MET A 114 -23.40 15.73 11.89
CA MET A 114 -24.20 15.17 10.81
C MET A 114 -24.34 13.66 10.96
N GLY A 115 -25.45 13.10 10.51
CA GLY A 115 -25.63 11.64 10.49
C GLY A 115 -25.82 11.02 11.89
N PRO A 116 -25.68 9.69 12.01
CA PRO A 116 -26.15 8.95 13.18
C PRO A 116 -25.38 9.22 14.47
N SER A 117 -24.13 9.68 14.38
CA SER A 117 -23.27 9.95 15.54
C SER A 117 -23.27 11.41 16.01
N GLN A 118 -24.05 12.29 15.37
CA GLN A 118 -24.14 13.71 15.73
C GLN A 118 -24.71 13.95 17.14
N ASN A 119 -25.46 12.97 17.69
CA ASN A 119 -26.15 13.06 18.97
C ASN A 119 -25.58 12.04 19.99
N ILE A 120 -24.31 11.65 19.86
CA ILE A 120 -23.66 10.79 20.86
C ILE A 120 -23.49 11.53 22.19
N ASP A 121 -23.29 12.84 22.15
CA ASP A 121 -23.30 13.75 23.29
C ASP A 121 -23.91 15.10 22.91
N ASP A 122 -23.91 16.05 23.85
CA ASP A 122 -24.46 17.39 23.65
C ASP A 122 -23.51 18.35 22.89
N SER A 123 -22.34 17.89 22.43
CA SER A 123 -21.31 18.76 21.84
C SER A 123 -21.81 19.50 20.60
N CYS A 124 -22.61 18.84 19.76
CA CYS A 124 -23.23 19.44 18.59
C CYS A 124 -24.30 20.48 18.94
N GLU A 125 -25.09 20.23 19.97
CA GLU A 125 -26.05 21.22 20.46
C GLU A 125 -25.35 22.43 21.09
N MET A 126 -24.23 22.20 21.79
CA MET A 126 -23.39 23.29 22.31
C MET A 126 -22.75 24.09 21.17
N GLN A 127 -22.27 23.44 20.10
CA GLN A 127 -21.72 24.12 18.93
C GLN A 127 -22.78 24.99 18.24
N LYS A 128 -23.99 24.45 18.02
CA LYS A 128 -25.12 25.24 17.47
C LYS A 128 -25.45 26.46 18.33
N ARG A 129 -25.46 26.32 19.66
CA ARG A 129 -25.72 27.44 20.59
C ARG A 129 -24.61 28.48 20.63
N SER A 130 -23.37 28.08 20.36
CA SER A 130 -22.21 28.98 20.35
C SER A 130 -22.15 29.89 19.12
N GLY A 131 -22.98 29.66 18.10
CA GLY A 131 -22.96 30.43 16.85
C GLY A 131 -21.71 30.20 15.99
N SER A 132 -20.88 29.21 16.32
CA SER A 132 -19.72 28.84 15.54
C SER A 132 -20.16 28.02 14.32
N SER A 133 -20.37 28.69 13.19
CA SER A 133 -20.54 28.03 11.90
C SER A 133 -19.23 27.34 11.46
N ILE A 134 -19.36 26.20 10.79
CA ILE A 134 -18.26 25.52 10.07
C ILE A 134 -17.84 26.37 8.86
#